data_AF-A0A972Y0F8-F1
#
_entry.id   AF-A0A972Y0F8-F1
#
_cell.length_a   1.000
_cell.length_b   1.000
_cell.length_c   1.000
_cell.angle_alpha   90.00
_cell.angle_beta   90.00
_cell.angle_gamma   90.00
#
_symmetry.space_group_name_H-M   'P 1'
#
loop_
_entity.id
_entity.type
_entity.pdbx_description
1 polymer ?
#
loop_
_entity_poly.entity_id
_entity_poly.type
_entity_poly.pdbx_seq_one_letter_code
_entity_poly.pdbx_strand_id
1 'polypeptide(L)'
;MHKFYLIIVLIIAIGCSQKQTNENIIKFEKVLGKRQTNALNLLVADFEQNLNKKYPDLPIKQAYRQFLTDLVSKSADDRESFEFQSEKTNLEFNQSGLWDEIYQRDSENGLQTNSLGSYMLALYAIKKSDTVINKYYDVKEQAGIMSNEIVVSGILSLSPDFDNYFHKRIVVVEFSF
;
A
#
# COMPACT_ATOMS: atom_id res chain seq x y z
N MET A 1 54.35 -11.59 -25.15
CA MET A 1 53.18 -10.69 -25.17
C MET A 1 51.95 -11.50 -24.83
N HIS A 2 51.51 -11.45 -23.56
CA HIS A 2 50.33 -12.15 -23.08
C HIS A 2 49.05 -11.48 -23.54
N LYS A 3 48.05 -12.29 -23.91
CA LYS A 3 46.63 -11.90 -23.80
C LYS A 3 45.87 -13.08 -23.21
N PHE A 4 45.71 -13.06 -21.89
CA PHE A 4 44.70 -13.85 -21.19
C PHE A 4 43.34 -13.22 -21.47
N TYR A 5 42.41 -13.97 -22.06
CA TYR A 5 41.01 -13.57 -22.12
C TYR A 5 40.31 -14.07 -20.86
N LEU A 6 39.93 -13.12 -20.01
CA LEU A 6 39.19 -13.34 -18.77
C LEU A 6 37.70 -13.41 -19.14
N ILE A 7 37.15 -14.60 -19.30
CA ILE A 7 35.70 -14.80 -19.45
C ILE A 7 35.10 -14.74 -18.05
N ILE A 8 34.53 -13.58 -17.72
CA ILE A 8 33.76 -13.40 -16.48
C ILE A 8 32.41 -14.07 -16.67
N VAL A 9 32.19 -15.14 -15.91
CA VAL A 9 30.91 -15.83 -15.78
C VAL A 9 29.95 -14.92 -15.02
N LEU A 10 28.90 -14.43 -15.68
CA LEU A 10 27.78 -13.75 -15.03
C LEU A 10 26.78 -14.81 -14.55
N ILE A 11 26.93 -15.30 -13.32
CA ILE A 11 25.92 -16.13 -12.67
C ILE A 11 24.77 -15.18 -12.29
N ILE A 12 23.75 -15.15 -13.14
CA ILE A 12 22.50 -14.42 -12.91
C ILE A 12 21.73 -15.13 -11.78
N ALA A 13 21.92 -14.67 -10.54
CA ALA A 13 21.09 -15.04 -9.40
C ALA A 13 19.78 -14.22 -9.40
N ILE A 14 18.93 -14.39 -10.40
CA ILE A 14 17.56 -13.83 -10.40
C ILE A 14 16.61 -14.97 -10.01
N GLY A 15 16.39 -15.16 -8.71
CA GLY A 15 15.47 -16.19 -8.24
C GLY A 15 15.11 -16.16 -6.76
N CYS A 16 15.87 -15.44 -5.92
CA CYS A 16 15.58 -15.40 -4.48
C CYS A 16 14.50 -14.38 -4.08
N SER A 17 14.34 -13.26 -4.80
CA SER A 17 13.37 -12.22 -4.41
C SER A 17 11.91 -12.68 -4.55
N GLN A 18 11.57 -13.34 -5.65
CA GLN A 18 10.19 -13.72 -5.95
C GLN A 18 9.62 -14.78 -4.98
N LYS A 19 10.48 -15.72 -4.51
CA LYS A 19 10.09 -16.73 -3.52
C LYS A 19 9.79 -16.09 -2.16
N GLN A 20 10.62 -15.17 -1.71
CA GLN A 20 10.42 -14.44 -0.45
C GLN A 20 9.17 -13.55 -0.51
N THR A 21 8.91 -12.89 -1.64
CA THR A 21 7.67 -12.13 -1.87
C THR A 21 6.43 -13.01 -1.75
N ASN A 22 6.43 -14.19 -2.37
CA ASN A 22 5.29 -15.12 -2.28
C ASN A 22 5.04 -15.62 -0.85
N GLU A 23 6.10 -15.93 -0.09
CA GLU A 23 5.94 -16.36 1.31
C GLU A 23 5.35 -15.24 2.19
N ASN A 24 5.73 -13.98 1.96
CA ASN A 24 5.19 -12.86 2.71
C ASN A 24 3.74 -12.56 2.34
N ILE A 25 3.35 -12.69 1.06
CA ILE A 25 1.95 -12.58 0.63
C ILE A 25 1.11 -13.63 1.35
N ILE A 26 1.55 -14.90 1.37
CA ILE A 26 0.84 -15.98 2.07
C ILE A 26 0.69 -15.68 3.57
N LYS A 27 1.75 -15.19 4.24
CA LYS A 27 1.68 -14.82 5.66
C LYS A 27 0.69 -13.68 5.90
N PHE A 28 0.77 -12.63 5.09
CA PHE A 28 -0.12 -11.48 5.20
C PHE A 28 -1.58 -11.88 5.01
N GLU A 29 -1.91 -12.56 3.91
CA GLU A 29 -3.29 -12.97 3.59
C GLU A 29 -3.84 -13.99 4.59
N LYS A 30 -2.97 -14.83 5.17
CA LYS A 30 -3.37 -15.74 6.24
C LYS A 30 -3.79 -15.00 7.51
N VAL A 31 -3.10 -13.92 7.88
CA VAL A 31 -3.44 -13.12 9.07
C VAL A 31 -4.64 -12.22 8.80
N LEU A 32 -4.67 -11.56 7.63
CA LEU A 32 -5.77 -10.69 7.23
C LEU A 32 -7.08 -11.46 7.03
N GLY A 33 -7.00 -12.69 6.55
CA GLY A 33 -8.15 -13.54 6.24
C GLY A 33 -8.61 -13.39 4.80
N LYS A 34 -9.19 -14.46 4.25
CA LYS A 34 -9.58 -14.55 2.83
C LYS A 34 -10.65 -13.53 2.44
N ARG A 35 -11.64 -13.30 3.30
CA ARG A 35 -12.76 -12.37 3.04
C ARG A 35 -12.26 -10.94 2.91
N GLN A 36 -11.46 -10.50 3.88
CA GLN A 36 -10.82 -9.20 3.95
C GLN A 36 -9.79 -9.00 2.84
N THR A 37 -8.97 -10.02 2.55
CA THR A 37 -8.01 -9.98 1.42
C THR A 37 -8.72 -9.73 0.09
N ASN A 38 -9.84 -10.40 -0.16
CA ASN A 38 -10.62 -10.19 -1.38
C ASN A 38 -11.19 -8.76 -1.47
N ALA A 39 -11.68 -8.22 -0.34
CA ALA A 39 -12.15 -6.83 -0.30
C ALA A 39 -11.02 -5.84 -0.56
N LEU A 40 -9.83 -6.06 0.00
CA LEU A 40 -8.65 -5.22 -0.25
C LEU A 40 -8.21 -5.29 -1.72
N ASN A 41 -8.31 -6.47 -2.35
CA ASN A 41 -8.02 -6.61 -3.78
C ASN A 41 -8.98 -5.80 -4.65
N LEU A 42 -10.27 -5.80 -4.32
CA LEU A 42 -11.27 -4.98 -5.01
C LEU A 42 -11.01 -3.49 -4.81
N LEU A 43 -10.64 -3.09 -3.60
CA LEU A 43 -10.29 -1.71 -3.29
C LEU A 43 -9.08 -1.23 -4.10
N VAL A 44 -8.03 -2.05 -4.21
CA VAL A 44 -6.86 -1.75 -5.06
C VAL A 44 -7.25 -1.67 -6.54
N ALA A 45 -8.06 -2.61 -7.03
CA ALA A 45 -8.47 -2.61 -8.43
C ALA A 45 -9.29 -1.37 -8.80
N ASP A 46 -10.20 -0.94 -7.93
CA ASP A 46 -11.00 0.28 -8.14
C ASP A 46 -10.11 1.53 -8.11
N PHE A 47 -9.16 1.60 -7.16
CA PHE A 47 -8.16 2.67 -7.12
C PHE A 47 -7.36 2.76 -8.42
N GLU A 48 -6.80 1.63 -8.89
CA GLU A 48 -6.03 1.57 -10.13
C GLU A 48 -6.88 1.90 -11.36
N GLN A 49 -8.17 1.52 -11.37
CA GLN A 49 -9.09 1.93 -12.43
C GLN A 49 -9.28 3.45 -12.47
N ASN A 50 -9.41 4.10 -11.31
CA ASN A 50 -9.52 5.56 -11.23
C ASN A 50 -8.21 6.25 -11.63
N LEU A 51 -7.05 5.71 -11.23
CA LEU A 51 -5.76 6.20 -11.71
C LEU A 51 -5.65 6.15 -13.24
N ASN A 52 -6.06 5.04 -13.86
CA ASN A 52 -6.02 4.90 -15.32
C ASN A 52 -6.96 5.88 -16.04
N LYS A 53 -8.08 6.26 -15.41
CA LYS A 53 -8.96 7.32 -15.95
C LYS A 53 -8.34 8.70 -15.81
N LYS A 54 -7.70 8.98 -14.67
CA LYS A 54 -7.11 10.29 -14.34
C LYS A 54 -5.80 10.54 -15.09
N TYR A 55 -5.02 9.49 -15.32
CA TYR A 55 -3.70 9.54 -15.96
C TYR A 55 -3.60 8.51 -17.10
N PRO A 56 -4.39 8.65 -18.18
CA PRO A 56 -4.51 7.63 -19.22
C PRO A 56 -3.21 7.33 -19.98
N ASP A 57 -2.30 8.30 -20.03
CA ASP A 57 -1.02 8.18 -20.74
C ASP A 57 0.14 7.69 -19.83
N LEU A 58 -0.13 7.45 -18.54
CA LEU A 58 0.89 7.01 -17.59
C LEU A 58 0.76 5.50 -17.32
N PRO A 59 1.87 4.75 -17.31
CA PRO A 59 1.90 3.41 -16.72
C PRO A 59 1.45 3.47 -15.26
N ILE A 60 0.75 2.44 -14.76
CA ILE A 60 0.11 2.46 -13.44
C ILE A 60 1.06 2.86 -12.29
N LYS A 61 2.32 2.41 -12.33
CA LYS A 61 3.37 2.80 -11.37
C LYS A 61 3.66 4.29 -11.36
N GLN A 62 3.70 4.90 -12.54
CA GLN A 62 3.88 6.33 -12.69
C GLN A 62 2.60 7.08 -12.27
N ALA A 63 1.43 6.52 -12.55
CA ALA A 63 0.15 7.07 -12.10
C ALA A 63 0.02 7.10 -10.57
N TYR A 64 0.45 6.07 -9.84
CA TYR A 64 0.54 6.10 -8.37
C TYR A 64 1.44 7.23 -7.88
N ARG A 65 2.64 7.38 -8.47
CA ARG A 65 3.57 8.44 -8.09
C ARG A 65 3.02 9.83 -8.42
N GLN A 66 2.39 9.97 -9.58
CA GLN A 66 1.77 11.22 -10.01
C GLN A 66 0.62 11.59 -9.08
N PHE A 67 -0.25 10.63 -8.73
CA PHE A 67 -1.33 10.83 -7.77
C PHE A 67 -0.81 11.38 -6.44
N LEU A 68 0.18 10.72 -5.84
CA LEU A 68 0.78 11.18 -4.59
C LEU A 68 1.44 12.57 -4.74
N THR A 69 2.11 12.83 -5.86
CA THR A 69 2.73 14.14 -6.12
C THR A 69 1.67 15.25 -6.22
N ASP A 70 0.57 14.97 -6.93
CA ASP A 70 -0.55 15.90 -7.08
C ASP A 70 -1.18 16.21 -5.73
N LEU A 71 -1.32 15.21 -4.85
CA LEU A 71 -1.85 15.39 -3.50
C LEU A 71 -1.01 16.34 -2.63
N VAL A 72 0.32 16.33 -2.77
CA VAL A 72 1.21 17.27 -2.05
C VAL A 72 1.14 18.67 -2.66
N SER A 73 0.95 18.76 -3.98
CA SER A 73 0.96 20.03 -4.71
C SER A 73 -0.35 20.84 -4.58
N LYS A 74 -1.46 20.16 -4.32
CA LYS A 74 -2.79 20.78 -4.16
C LYS A 74 -3.09 21.02 -2.68
N SER A 75 -3.65 22.18 -2.35
CA SER A 75 -4.09 22.48 -0.99
C SER A 75 -5.16 21.49 -0.51
N ALA A 76 -5.17 21.18 0.79
CA ALA A 76 -6.02 20.22 1.50
C ALA A 76 -7.55 20.30 1.28
N ASP A 77 -8.06 21.30 0.55
CA ASP A 77 -9.48 21.51 0.26
C ASP A 77 -10.02 20.71 -0.96
N ASP A 78 -9.16 20.04 -1.73
CA ASP A 78 -9.60 19.23 -2.89
C ASP A 78 -10.11 17.84 -2.47
N ARG A 79 -11.19 17.80 -1.66
CA ARG A 79 -11.81 16.56 -1.14
C ARG A 79 -12.17 15.56 -2.26
N GLU A 80 -12.51 16.07 -3.44
CA GLU A 80 -12.86 15.26 -4.62
C GLU A 80 -11.64 14.46 -5.16
N SER A 81 -10.42 14.89 -4.87
CA SER A 81 -9.20 14.14 -5.24
C SER A 81 -9.00 12.85 -4.43
N PHE A 82 -9.73 12.63 -3.33
CA PHE A 82 -9.55 11.48 -2.42
C PHE A 82 -10.64 10.42 -2.55
N GLU A 83 -11.82 10.75 -3.08
CA GLU A 83 -12.90 9.78 -3.28
C GLU A 83 -12.66 8.94 -4.54
N PHE A 84 -12.23 7.70 -4.38
CA PHE A 84 -12.03 6.76 -5.50
C PHE A 84 -12.96 5.53 -5.45
N GLN A 85 -13.64 5.30 -4.33
CA GLN A 85 -14.42 4.08 -4.16
C GLN A 85 -15.76 4.18 -4.91
N SER A 86 -15.98 3.27 -5.86
CA SER A 86 -17.32 3.07 -6.39
C SER A 86 -18.27 2.55 -5.30
N GLU A 87 -19.57 2.78 -5.46
CA GLU A 87 -20.60 2.30 -4.53
C GLU A 87 -20.46 0.80 -4.22
N LYS A 88 -20.19 -0.01 -5.26
CA LYS A 88 -19.97 -1.45 -5.14
C LYS A 88 -18.76 -1.78 -4.27
N THR A 89 -17.63 -1.11 -4.49
CA THR A 89 -16.40 -1.35 -3.73
C THR A 89 -16.56 -0.88 -2.30
N ASN A 90 -17.18 0.28 -2.06
CA ASN A 90 -17.46 0.78 -0.72
C ASN A 90 -18.38 -0.18 0.06
N LEU A 91 -19.45 -0.67 -0.57
CA LEU A 91 -20.35 -1.65 0.05
C LEU A 91 -19.59 -2.90 0.49
N GLU A 92 -18.76 -3.45 -0.39
CA GLU A 92 -17.96 -4.64 -0.14
C GLU A 92 -16.86 -4.41 0.91
N PHE A 93 -16.24 -3.23 0.91
CA PHE A 93 -15.25 -2.81 1.92
C PHE A 93 -15.84 -2.85 3.34
N ASN A 94 -17.09 -2.38 3.48
CA ASN A 94 -17.82 -2.42 4.76
C ASN A 94 -18.34 -3.83 5.08
N GLN A 95 -19.05 -4.49 4.15
CA GLN A 95 -19.68 -5.80 4.40
C GLN A 95 -18.69 -6.95 4.59
N SER A 96 -17.46 -6.80 4.12
CA SER A 96 -16.39 -7.77 4.39
C SER A 96 -15.85 -7.70 5.82
N GLY A 97 -16.17 -6.64 6.57
CA GLY A 97 -15.55 -6.30 7.84
C GLY A 97 -14.15 -5.71 7.70
N LEU A 98 -13.60 -5.56 6.48
CA LEU A 98 -12.26 -5.02 6.29
C LEU A 98 -12.13 -3.59 6.84
N TRP A 99 -13.19 -2.77 6.73
CA TRP A 99 -13.20 -1.43 7.34
C TRP A 99 -12.91 -1.50 8.85
N ASP A 100 -13.58 -2.38 9.59
CA ASP A 100 -13.38 -2.54 11.04
C ASP A 100 -12.02 -3.15 11.39
N GLU A 101 -11.40 -3.88 10.47
CA GLU A 101 -10.07 -4.46 10.62
C GLU A 101 -8.93 -3.46 10.39
N ILE A 102 -9.24 -2.30 9.79
CA ILE A 102 -8.30 -1.20 9.54
C ILE A 102 -8.57 -0.04 10.48
N TYR A 103 -9.83 0.26 10.72
CA TYR A 103 -10.30 1.45 11.41
C TYR A 103 -11.20 1.11 12.60
N GLN A 104 -11.26 2.03 13.54
CA GLN A 104 -12.21 1.99 14.65
C GLN A 104 -12.70 3.42 14.92
N ARG A 105 -13.93 3.56 15.42
CA ARG A 105 -14.43 4.85 15.91
C ARG A 105 -14.28 4.91 17.41
N ASP A 106 -13.61 5.95 17.86
CA ASP A 106 -13.54 6.34 19.26
C ASP A 106 -14.48 7.53 19.48
N SER A 107 -15.28 7.49 20.55
CA SER A 107 -16.27 8.55 20.83
C SER A 107 -15.63 9.90 21.15
N GLU A 108 -14.40 9.92 21.65
CA GLU A 108 -13.69 11.13 22.05
C GLU A 108 -12.75 11.63 20.94
N ASN A 109 -12.13 10.71 20.22
CA ASN A 109 -11.05 10.98 19.26
C ASN A 109 -11.46 10.77 17.80
N GLY A 110 -12.71 10.41 17.52
CA GLY A 110 -13.22 10.23 16.16
C GLY A 110 -12.68 8.97 15.47
N LEU A 111 -12.37 9.06 14.18
CA LEU A 111 -11.81 7.94 13.44
C LEU A 111 -10.37 7.67 13.87
N GLN A 112 -10.06 6.41 14.18
CA GLN A 112 -8.75 5.96 14.60
C GLN A 112 -8.32 4.72 13.81
N THR A 113 -7.01 4.46 13.79
CA THR A 113 -6.50 3.19 13.28
C THR A 113 -6.82 2.08 14.27
N ASN A 114 -7.31 0.94 13.79
CA ASN A 114 -7.44 -0.26 14.60
C ASN A 114 -6.08 -0.97 14.69
N SER A 115 -5.29 -0.64 15.71
CA SER A 115 -3.95 -1.21 15.92
C SER A 115 -3.97 -2.72 16.25
N LEU A 116 -5.11 -3.23 16.71
CA LEU A 116 -5.34 -4.66 16.99
C LEU A 116 -6.03 -5.38 15.84
N GLY A 117 -6.47 -4.65 14.82
CA GLY A 117 -7.11 -5.20 13.63
C GLY A 117 -6.17 -6.06 12.81
N SER A 118 -6.73 -7.03 12.11
CA SER A 118 -5.98 -8.02 11.34
C SER A 118 -5.09 -7.39 10.26
N TYR A 119 -5.40 -6.19 9.77
CA TYR A 119 -4.53 -5.47 8.84
C TYR A 119 -3.19 -5.07 9.46
N MET A 120 -3.21 -4.44 10.63
CA MET A 120 -1.97 -4.06 11.35
C MET A 120 -1.21 -5.30 11.81
N LEU A 121 -1.90 -6.35 12.26
CA LEU A 121 -1.28 -7.64 12.60
C LEU A 121 -0.63 -8.31 11.38
N ALA A 122 -1.26 -8.23 10.21
CA ALA A 122 -0.73 -8.79 8.97
C ALA A 122 0.52 -8.04 8.52
N LEU A 123 0.55 -6.70 8.62
CA LEU A 123 1.74 -5.89 8.37
C LEU A 123 2.86 -6.23 9.35
N TYR A 124 2.56 -6.35 10.65
CA TYR A 124 3.54 -6.73 11.67
C TYR A 124 4.22 -8.06 11.34
N ALA A 125 3.45 -9.07 10.91
CA ALA A 125 3.96 -10.40 10.57
C ALA A 125 5.00 -10.39 9.43
N ILE A 126 4.98 -9.37 8.57
CA ILE A 126 5.90 -9.23 7.43
C ILE A 126 6.80 -7.99 7.52
N LYS A 127 6.72 -7.18 8.58
CA LYS A 127 7.35 -5.85 8.60
C LYS A 127 8.86 -5.87 8.43
N LYS A 128 9.54 -6.95 8.86
CA LYS A 128 10.99 -7.11 8.70
C LYS A 128 11.42 -7.46 7.27
N SER A 129 10.48 -7.74 6.37
CA SER A 129 10.79 -8.15 5.00
C SER A 129 11.04 -7.00 4.05
N ASP A 130 10.57 -5.79 4.39
CA ASP A 130 10.60 -4.64 3.50
C ASP A 130 10.67 -3.34 4.32
N THR A 131 11.53 -2.41 3.91
CA THR A 131 11.76 -1.16 4.66
C THR A 131 10.56 -0.22 4.63
N VAL A 132 9.81 -0.17 3.52
CA VAL A 132 8.60 0.63 3.39
C VAL A 132 7.54 0.09 4.35
N ILE A 133 7.34 -1.23 4.36
CA ILE A 133 6.37 -1.88 5.27
C ILE A 133 6.77 -1.63 6.73
N ASN A 134 8.05 -1.81 7.07
CA ASN A 134 8.56 -1.59 8.41
C ASN A 134 8.27 -0.16 8.89
N LYS A 135 8.70 0.82 8.09
CA LYS A 135 8.58 2.22 8.49
C LYS A 135 7.13 2.68 8.53
N TYR A 136 6.31 2.22 7.59
CA TYR A 136 4.87 2.49 7.60
C TYR A 136 4.21 1.94 8.87
N TYR A 137 4.45 0.67 9.20
CA TYR A 137 3.92 0.06 10.41
C TYR A 137 4.30 0.85 11.66
N ASP A 138 5.60 1.13 11.84
CA ASP A 138 6.10 1.79 13.05
C ASP A 138 5.52 3.20 13.21
N VAL A 139 5.36 3.96 12.11
CA VAL A 139 4.75 5.29 12.17
C VAL A 139 3.25 5.19 12.44
N LYS A 140 2.53 4.26 11.79
CA LYS A 140 1.09 4.08 11.98
C LYS A 140 0.74 3.63 13.40
N GLU A 141 1.56 2.75 14.00
CA GLU A 141 1.43 2.31 15.39
C GLU A 141 1.61 3.47 16.38
N GLN A 142 2.54 4.38 16.12
CA GLN A 142 2.87 5.48 17.04
C GLN A 142 1.95 6.70 16.88
N ALA A 143 1.58 7.05 15.64
CA ALA A 143 0.91 8.29 15.31
C ALA A 143 -0.56 8.11 14.90
N GLY A 144 -0.99 6.88 14.57
CA GLY A 144 -2.35 6.62 14.10
C GLY A 144 -2.65 7.27 12.74
N ILE A 145 -3.81 7.90 12.62
CA ILE A 145 -4.21 8.65 11.43
C ILE A 145 -3.48 10.00 11.42
N MET A 146 -2.83 10.31 10.30
CA MET A 146 -2.06 11.54 10.11
C MET A 146 -2.67 12.35 8.97
N SER A 147 -2.24 13.61 8.83
CA SER A 147 -2.63 14.41 7.66
C SER A 147 -2.11 13.80 6.36
N ASN A 148 -2.85 13.98 5.28
CA ASN A 148 -2.50 13.42 3.97
C ASN A 148 -1.11 13.88 3.52
N GLU A 149 -0.75 15.14 3.78
CA GLU A 149 0.56 15.69 3.41
C GLU A 149 1.71 14.96 4.11
N ILE A 150 1.56 14.65 5.40
CA ILE A 150 2.56 13.91 6.20
C ILE A 150 2.69 12.49 5.68
N VAL A 151 1.56 11.80 5.48
CA VAL A 151 1.53 10.42 4.98
C VAL A 151 2.18 10.33 3.59
N VAL A 152 1.78 11.19 2.67
CA VAL A 152 2.28 11.17 1.30
C VAL A 152 3.77 11.48 1.25
N SER A 153 4.21 12.53 1.97
CA SER A 153 5.62 12.89 2.03
C SER A 153 6.46 11.76 2.63
N GLY A 154 5.95 11.12 3.69
CA GLY A 154 6.57 9.96 4.32
C GLY A 154 6.70 8.78 3.34
N ILE A 155 5.62 8.40 2.67
CA ILE A 155 5.62 7.32 1.67
C ILE A 155 6.62 7.63 0.55
N LEU A 156 6.56 8.82 -0.07
CA LEU A 156 7.44 9.17 -1.18
C LEU A 156 8.92 9.19 -0.79
N SER A 157 9.25 9.60 0.44
CA SER A 157 10.62 9.60 0.96
C SER A 157 11.26 8.21 1.05
N LEU A 158 10.44 7.16 1.16
CA LEU A 158 10.87 5.76 1.24
C LEU A 158 11.09 5.12 -0.14
N SER A 159 10.91 5.88 -1.22
CA SER A 159 11.09 5.40 -2.60
C SER A 159 10.31 4.11 -2.92
N PRO A 160 8.97 4.11 -2.74
CA PRO A 160 8.16 2.92 -2.90
C PRO A 160 8.20 2.41 -4.34
N ASP A 161 8.22 1.09 -4.47
CA ASP A 161 7.99 0.39 -5.73
C ASP A 161 6.50 0.07 -5.89
N PHE A 162 5.80 0.76 -6.79
CA PHE A 162 4.36 0.52 -7.00
C PHE A 162 4.03 -0.73 -7.84
N ASP A 163 5.03 -1.48 -8.27
CA ASP A 163 4.83 -2.85 -8.77
C ASP A 163 4.75 -3.87 -7.61
N ASN A 164 5.20 -3.48 -6.41
CA ASN A 164 5.17 -4.33 -5.21
C ASN A 164 3.74 -4.46 -4.65
N TYR A 165 3.36 -5.70 -4.33
CA TYR A 165 2.05 -6.04 -3.77
C TYR A 165 1.66 -5.20 -2.55
N PHE A 166 2.59 -4.94 -1.62
CA PHE A 166 2.31 -4.27 -0.36
C PHE A 166 2.35 -2.74 -0.47
N HIS A 167 3.31 -2.19 -1.23
CA HIS A 167 3.48 -0.73 -1.32
C HIS A 167 2.22 -0.04 -1.85
N LYS A 168 1.61 -0.60 -2.89
CA LYS A 168 0.36 -0.06 -3.44
C LYS A 168 -0.81 -0.20 -2.48
N ARG A 169 -0.89 -1.30 -1.72
CA ARG A 169 -1.94 -1.52 -0.71
C ARG A 169 -1.85 -0.53 0.44
N ILE A 170 -0.64 -0.17 0.86
CA ILE A 170 -0.41 0.88 1.86
C ILE A 170 -1.02 2.20 1.38
N VAL A 171 -0.72 2.62 0.14
CA VAL A 171 -1.30 3.84 -0.45
C VAL A 171 -2.83 3.76 -0.49
N VAL A 172 -3.38 2.66 -1.00
CA VAL A 172 -4.83 2.51 -1.15
C VAL A 172 -5.55 2.58 0.18
N VAL A 173 -5.01 1.94 1.23
CA VAL A 173 -5.60 1.96 2.57
C VAL A 173 -5.58 3.36 3.17
N GLU A 174 -4.49 4.12 3.02
CA GLU A 174 -4.40 5.49 3.57
C GLU A 174 -5.44 6.47 3.03
N PHE A 175 -6.08 6.17 1.90
CA PHE A 175 -7.11 7.03 1.30
C PHE A 175 -8.49 6.36 1.28
N SER A 176 -8.70 5.31 2.08
CA SER A 176 -9.93 4.51 2.02
C SER A 176 -10.97 4.81 3.10
N PHE A 177 -10.76 5.82 3.94
CA PHE A 177 -11.57 6.08 5.13
C PHE A 177 -12.84 6.89 4.89
#